data_AF-A0A9E1IN09-F1
#
_entry.id   AF-A0A9E1IN09-F1
#
_cell.length_a   1.000
_cell.length_b   1.000
_cell.length_c   1.000
_cell.angle_alpha   90.00
_cell.angle_beta   90.00
_cell.angle_gamma   90.00
#
_symmetry.space_group_name_H-M   'P 1'
#
loop_
_entity.id
_entity.type
_entity.pdbx_description
1 polymer ?
#
loop_
_entity_poly.entity_id
_entity_poly.type
_entity_poly.pdbx_seq_one_letter_code
_entity_poly.pdbx_strand_id
1 'polypeptide(L)'
;MAQEADEEPDTTLTGDEDSPPPAEEPVGPGQQLRLVYTGASNGIGAGRYRFDWVETLSPKPKAVTAHHGALSQDQYVVMAPDQGVASVLAFLDDDKIDCEAAEEAYVWQTEKALIFSTGKGDFEIEETQPVVATQQKCSNSKGNEALLLATKEGAGPEWEVEKFEFRLSLLLEDESGKTSHAIGVPVQEGARRFNVLSELTKEDPNSLFIDAGAFVDGTSSVRANALSLHRPVGFSMLRRLSPAALAPGETELAGGAKPFLEEAGELPYVATNWQTEDASLQLPPTLIREVNGLRVAFLGVLDPELHDWIPRLETEGVTIADPLESAQAAIDGLDDADVVVVLTSLAPVPLRHLQKNLLGADLIIGDSGIPTHSIEQLDIEVNREDDGHGVTLPLAGIGVAEIDLVDNAVSAIHMSPRPVPATIEPDAEVMAAVTRTRAAEYPALEALLLPATAEDPTAPLARDTWYKMVCESVAEYAKADLVLLPELPKANPIPGTLTELLVVDRLALLDTLEVHWIPGDRMERLLHTLYGVPAF
;
A
#
# COMPACT_ATOMS: atom_id res chain seq x y z
N MET A 1 -41.14 -61.15 33.78
CA MET A 1 -40.67 -62.50 34.17
C MET A 1 -40.41 -63.24 32.87
N ALA A 2 -39.20 -63.40 32.32
CA ALA A 2 -37.81 -63.26 32.79
C ALA A 2 -37.07 -62.19 31.95
N GLN A 3 -36.34 -61.20 32.51
CA GLN A 3 -34.95 -61.21 33.05
C GLN A 3 -33.90 -61.52 31.95
N GLU A 4 -33.33 -60.53 31.26
CA GLU A 4 -32.22 -59.61 31.60
C GLU A 4 -30.87 -60.30 31.85
N ALA A 5 -29.90 -60.04 30.96
CA ALA A 5 -28.53 -59.61 31.28
C ALA A 5 -27.77 -59.33 29.96
N ASP A 6 -27.71 -58.06 29.55
CA ASP A 6 -26.70 -57.53 28.63
C ASP A 6 -25.54 -56.99 29.49
N GLU A 7 -24.36 -57.55 29.33
CA GLU A 7 -23.08 -57.05 29.84
C GLU A 7 -22.17 -56.73 28.65
N GLU A 8 -21.84 -55.45 28.49
CA GLU A 8 -20.52 -55.02 28.04
C GLU A 8 -19.84 -54.38 29.28
N PRO A 9 -18.49 -54.45 29.48
CA PRO A 9 -17.52 -54.02 28.46
C PRO A 9 -16.11 -54.69 28.46
N ASP A 10 -15.36 -54.33 27.43
CA ASP A 10 -13.97 -53.85 27.46
C ASP A 10 -12.82 -54.69 26.86
N THR A 11 -12.09 -53.99 25.98
CA THR A 11 -10.69 -54.13 25.54
C THR A 11 -10.19 -55.44 24.92
N THR A 12 -9.86 -55.38 23.63
CA THR A 12 -8.46 -55.32 23.17
C THR A 12 -8.39 -55.00 21.68
N LEU A 13 -7.82 -53.84 21.38
CA LEU A 13 -7.28 -53.48 20.07
C LEU A 13 -6.05 -54.34 19.80
N THR A 14 -6.10 -55.18 18.76
CA THR A 14 -4.91 -55.69 18.09
C THR A 14 -4.90 -55.10 16.69
N GLY A 15 -3.94 -54.22 16.44
CA GLY A 15 -3.65 -53.70 15.12
C GLY A 15 -3.08 -54.79 14.23
N ASP A 16 -3.56 -54.83 12.99
CA ASP A 16 -2.77 -55.31 11.86
C ASP A 16 -2.31 -54.06 11.10
N GLU A 17 -1.06 -53.71 11.35
CA GLU A 17 -0.26 -52.85 10.48
C GLU A 17 0.12 -53.63 9.21
N ASP A 18 0.47 -52.85 8.18
CA ASP A 18 1.23 -53.26 6.99
C ASP A 18 0.44 -53.76 5.77
N SER A 19 -0.22 -52.81 5.11
CA SER A 19 -0.18 -52.75 3.65
C SER A 19 0.08 -51.29 3.25
N PRO A 20 1.22 -50.97 2.61
CA PRO A 20 1.48 -49.62 2.17
C PRO A 20 0.42 -49.20 1.15
N PRO A 21 -0.04 -47.94 1.17
CA PRO A 21 -0.87 -47.41 0.09
C PRO A 21 -0.12 -47.60 -1.23
N PRO A 22 -0.83 -47.84 -2.36
CA PRO A 22 -0.18 -47.92 -3.65
C PRO A 22 0.66 -46.66 -3.86
N ALA A 23 1.94 -46.86 -4.16
CA ALA A 23 2.86 -45.77 -4.45
C ALA A 23 2.25 -44.91 -5.56
N GLU A 24 1.99 -43.65 -5.26
CA GLU A 24 1.74 -42.64 -6.28
C GLU A 24 2.90 -42.71 -7.26
N GLU A 25 2.56 -42.96 -8.54
CA GLU A 25 3.53 -42.89 -9.61
C GLU A 25 4.17 -41.49 -9.57
N PRO A 26 5.49 -41.37 -9.69
CA PRO A 26 6.12 -40.05 -9.74
C PRO A 26 5.56 -39.31 -10.95
N VAL A 27 4.74 -38.29 -10.68
CA VAL A 27 4.40 -37.26 -11.65
C VAL A 27 5.72 -36.85 -12.31
N GLY A 28 5.76 -36.92 -13.65
CA GLY A 28 6.96 -36.56 -14.42
C GLY A 28 7.46 -35.16 -14.03
N PRO A 29 8.69 -34.76 -14.39
CA PRO A 29 9.22 -33.45 -14.00
C PRO A 29 8.30 -32.35 -14.55
N GLY A 30 7.43 -31.81 -13.70
CA GLY A 30 6.48 -30.76 -14.07
C GLY A 30 7.24 -29.52 -14.49
N GLN A 31 6.67 -28.77 -15.43
CA GLN A 31 7.15 -27.42 -15.71
C GLN A 31 6.65 -26.49 -14.61
N GLN A 32 7.47 -25.51 -14.24
CA GLN A 32 7.11 -24.53 -13.22
C GLN A 32 7.15 -23.12 -13.83
N LEU A 33 6.11 -22.34 -13.54
CA LEU A 33 5.99 -20.92 -13.86
C LEU A 33 6.06 -20.11 -12.57
N ARG A 34 6.96 -19.12 -12.51
CA ARG A 34 7.06 -18.20 -11.37
C ARG A 34 6.51 -16.83 -11.74
N LEU A 35 5.49 -16.38 -11.02
CA LEU A 35 4.94 -15.03 -11.12
C LEU A 35 5.32 -14.20 -9.89
N VAL A 36 5.89 -13.02 -10.11
CA VAL A 36 6.04 -11.99 -9.07
C VAL A 36 4.99 -10.93 -9.36
N TYR A 37 4.08 -10.67 -8.42
CA TYR A 37 2.94 -9.80 -8.70
C TYR A 37 2.68 -8.76 -7.60
N THR A 38 2.05 -7.66 -8.01
CA THR A 38 1.54 -6.58 -7.16
C THR A 38 0.19 -6.10 -7.70
N GLY A 39 -0.52 -5.32 -6.90
CA GLY A 39 -1.47 -4.31 -7.33
C GLY A 39 -2.02 -3.56 -6.12
N ALA A 40 -2.90 -2.59 -6.35
CA ALA A 40 -3.41 -1.71 -5.30
C ALA A 40 -2.27 -1.10 -4.43
N SER A 41 -1.13 -0.85 -5.09
CA SER A 41 0.10 -0.37 -4.47
C SER A 41 0.02 1.12 -4.12
N ASN A 42 -0.86 1.85 -4.80
CA ASN A 42 -1.15 3.29 -4.71
C ASN A 42 0.12 4.17 -4.78
N GLY A 43 1.11 3.75 -5.56
CA GLY A 43 2.34 4.52 -5.79
C GLY A 43 3.16 4.82 -4.55
N ILE A 44 3.71 6.03 -4.52
CA ILE A 44 4.62 6.52 -3.48
C ILE A 44 3.83 7.49 -2.60
N GLY A 45 3.28 6.99 -1.51
CA GLY A 45 2.61 7.82 -0.49
C GLY A 45 3.59 8.39 0.55
N ALA A 46 3.07 9.04 1.59
CA ALA A 46 3.86 9.54 2.72
C ALA A 46 4.51 8.43 3.59
N GLY A 47 4.21 7.16 3.33
CA GLY A 47 4.63 6.01 4.13
C GLY A 47 3.53 5.59 5.12
N ARG A 48 3.48 4.29 5.45
CA ARG A 48 2.55 3.78 6.46
C ARG A 48 3.26 3.66 7.80
N TYR A 49 2.75 4.37 8.80
CA TYR A 49 3.29 4.41 10.17
C TYR A 49 2.24 3.98 11.17
N ARG A 50 2.66 3.32 12.26
CA ARG A 50 1.78 2.83 13.33
C ARG A 50 2.16 3.49 14.64
N PHE A 51 1.25 4.29 15.20
CA PHE A 51 1.44 5.00 16.47
C PHE A 51 0.40 4.60 17.53
N ASP A 52 -0.28 3.47 17.34
CA ASP A 52 -1.26 2.91 18.29
C ASP A 52 -0.64 2.57 19.66
N TRP A 53 0.67 2.36 19.72
CA TRP A 53 1.41 2.13 20.96
C TRP A 53 1.52 3.38 21.86
N VAL A 54 1.26 4.59 21.34
CA VAL A 54 1.38 5.82 22.14
C VAL A 54 0.34 5.85 23.25
N GLU A 55 -0.84 5.25 23.04
CA GLU A 55 -1.90 5.15 24.04
C GLU A 55 -1.53 4.23 25.22
N THR A 56 -0.56 3.33 25.02
CA THR A 56 -0.12 2.36 26.04
C THR A 56 1.03 2.88 26.91
N LEU A 57 1.55 4.08 26.63
CA LEU A 57 2.65 4.67 27.38
C LEU A 57 2.26 4.97 28.83
N SER A 58 3.18 4.66 29.74
CA SER A 58 3.07 4.96 31.17
C SER A 58 4.36 5.63 31.68
N PRO A 59 4.30 6.83 32.29
CA PRO A 59 3.13 7.70 32.38
C PRO A 59 2.66 8.18 30.99
N LYS A 60 1.40 8.60 30.88
CA LYS A 60 0.91 9.20 29.63
C LYS A 60 1.62 10.53 29.33
N PRO A 61 2.04 10.79 28.08
CA PRO A 61 2.49 12.11 27.67
C PRO A 61 1.46 13.20 27.93
N LYS A 62 1.93 14.35 28.40
CA LYS A 62 1.13 15.58 28.57
C LYS A 62 0.83 16.24 27.23
N ALA A 63 1.73 16.12 26.25
CA ALA A 63 1.51 16.58 24.89
C ALA A 63 2.15 15.62 23.87
N VAL A 64 1.51 15.54 22.70
CA VAL A 64 1.98 14.79 21.54
C VAL A 64 1.87 15.70 20.32
N THR A 65 2.97 15.88 19.61
CA THR A 65 3.02 16.70 18.39
C THR A 65 3.55 15.85 17.24
N ALA A 66 2.76 15.66 16.18
CA ALA A 66 3.18 14.95 14.99
C ALA A 66 3.88 15.91 14.00
N HIS A 67 4.99 15.48 13.42
CA HIS A 67 5.81 16.28 12.50
C HIS A 67 6.57 15.41 11.49
N HIS A 68 7.06 16.03 10.40
CA HIS A 68 7.83 15.37 9.34
C HIS A 68 9.31 15.83 9.28
N GLY A 69 9.74 16.76 10.14
CA GLY A 69 11.12 17.25 10.17
C GLY A 69 12.18 16.28 10.72
N ALA A 70 11.91 14.97 10.73
CA ALA A 70 12.89 13.93 11.03
C ALA A 70 13.35 13.23 9.74
N LEU A 71 14.65 13.30 9.49
CA LEU A 71 15.29 12.70 8.32
C LEU A 71 16.20 11.57 8.78
N SER A 72 16.01 10.37 8.24
CA SER A 72 16.75 9.18 8.67
C SER A 72 17.63 8.63 7.56
N GLN A 73 18.82 8.18 7.94
CA GLN A 73 19.75 7.42 7.11
C GLN A 73 20.33 6.30 7.96
N ASP A 74 20.04 5.06 7.62
CA ASP A 74 20.45 3.86 8.35
C ASP A 74 20.12 3.94 9.87
N GLN A 75 21.16 4.09 10.69
CA GLN A 75 21.11 4.20 12.14
C GLN A 75 20.97 5.64 12.66
N TYR A 76 21.08 6.62 11.77
CA TYR A 76 21.09 8.04 12.08
C TYR A 76 19.73 8.67 11.82
N VAL A 77 19.40 9.65 12.66
CA VAL A 77 18.26 10.53 12.49
C VAL A 77 18.72 11.97 12.74
N VAL A 78 18.38 12.87 11.83
CA VAL A 78 18.69 14.30 11.92
C VAL A 78 17.37 15.07 12.02
N MET A 79 17.31 16.00 12.99
CA MET A 79 16.15 16.86 13.22
C MET A 79 16.59 18.26 13.61
N ALA A 80 15.89 19.29 13.14
CA ALA A 80 16.09 20.64 13.66
C ALA A 80 15.48 20.79 15.08
N PRO A 81 15.97 21.74 15.92
CA PRO A 81 15.45 21.98 17.26
C PRO A 81 13.96 22.33 17.34
N ASP A 82 13.40 22.88 16.26
CA ASP A 82 11.97 23.21 16.12
C ASP A 82 11.15 22.10 15.43
N GLN A 83 11.79 20.96 15.11
CA GLN A 83 11.21 19.83 14.39
C GLN A 83 10.67 20.17 12.99
N GLY A 84 10.99 21.35 12.45
CA GLY A 84 10.48 21.82 11.17
C GLY A 84 11.30 21.31 9.99
N VAL A 85 10.60 20.89 8.93
CA VAL A 85 11.19 20.43 7.66
C VAL A 85 12.03 21.55 7.03
N ALA A 86 11.55 22.79 7.03
CA ALA A 86 12.30 23.92 6.48
C ALA A 86 13.66 24.11 7.18
N SER A 87 13.67 23.99 8.50
CA SER A 87 14.85 24.20 9.34
C SER A 87 15.89 23.08 9.17
N VAL A 88 15.46 21.81 9.14
CA VAL A 88 16.38 20.68 8.91
C VAL A 88 16.93 20.67 7.48
N LEU A 89 16.15 21.08 6.48
CA LEU A 89 16.64 21.25 5.13
C LEU A 89 17.64 22.41 5.01
N ALA A 90 17.40 23.52 5.71
CA ALA A 90 18.36 24.62 5.76
C ALA A 90 19.68 24.21 6.46
N PHE A 91 19.61 23.28 7.41
CA PHE A 91 20.81 22.67 8.00
C PHE A 91 21.57 21.80 6.99
N LEU A 92 20.87 20.97 6.21
CA LEU A 92 21.47 20.08 5.20
C LEU A 92 21.90 20.79 3.89
N ASP A 93 21.52 22.05 3.68
CA ASP A 93 21.96 22.89 2.55
C ASP A 93 23.40 23.42 2.74
N ASP A 94 24.31 22.59 3.24
CA ASP A 94 25.72 22.93 3.44
C ASP A 94 26.58 21.67 3.53
N ASP A 95 27.74 21.68 2.88
CA ASP A 95 28.69 20.57 2.89
C ASP A 95 29.58 20.57 4.15
N LYS A 96 29.51 21.63 4.96
CA LYS A 96 30.33 21.81 6.17
C LYS A 96 29.48 21.73 7.42
N ILE A 97 29.45 20.54 8.01
CA ILE A 97 28.76 20.26 9.26
C ILE A 97 29.79 19.96 10.35
N ASP A 98 29.64 20.64 11.48
CA ASP A 98 30.43 20.45 12.69
C ASP A 98 29.52 19.93 13.81
N CYS A 99 29.90 18.83 14.45
CA CYS A 99 29.13 18.19 15.50
C CYS A 99 29.92 18.19 16.81
N GLU A 100 29.24 18.55 17.90
CA GLU A 100 29.77 18.44 19.25
C GLU A 100 30.04 16.98 19.63
N ALA A 101 30.73 16.78 20.76
CA ALA A 101 30.98 15.45 21.29
C ALA A 101 29.67 14.70 21.56
N ALA A 102 29.63 13.42 21.19
CA ALA A 102 28.48 12.57 21.47
C ALA A 102 28.19 12.47 22.97
N GLU A 103 26.94 12.73 23.32
CA GLU A 103 26.38 12.49 24.63
C GLU A 103 25.62 11.16 24.63
N GLU A 104 25.61 10.49 25.79
CA GLU A 104 24.85 9.26 25.97
C GLU A 104 23.35 9.56 25.92
N ALA A 105 22.62 8.78 25.12
CA ALA A 105 21.17 8.77 25.05
C ALA A 105 20.66 7.33 25.16
N TYR A 106 19.35 7.17 25.14
CA TYR A 106 18.68 5.86 25.13
C TYR A 106 17.70 5.77 23.98
N VAL A 107 17.62 4.59 23.38
CA VAL A 107 16.62 4.30 22.35
C VAL A 107 15.88 3.01 22.65
N TRP A 108 14.56 3.05 22.55
CA TRP A 108 13.71 1.86 22.47
C TRP A 108 13.43 1.58 21.00
N GLN A 109 13.77 0.38 20.56
CA GLN A 109 13.60 -0.04 19.18
C GLN A 109 12.44 -1.03 19.11
N THR A 110 11.39 -0.65 18.38
CA THR A 110 10.23 -1.50 18.13
C THR A 110 10.03 -1.66 16.62
N GLU A 111 9.16 -2.57 16.21
CA GLU A 111 8.75 -2.69 14.80
C GLU A 111 7.96 -1.46 14.28
N LYS A 112 7.58 -0.53 15.17
CA LYS A 112 6.69 0.61 14.86
C LYS A 112 7.38 1.96 14.96
N ALA A 113 8.36 2.09 15.86
CA ALA A 113 9.06 3.35 16.12
C ALA A 113 10.44 3.13 16.76
N LEU A 114 11.34 4.10 16.55
CA LEU A 114 12.55 4.32 17.34
C LEU A 114 12.30 5.47 18.32
N ILE A 115 12.33 5.22 19.62
CA ILE A 115 11.97 6.22 20.62
C ILE A 115 13.23 6.65 21.35
N PHE A 116 13.69 7.88 21.12
CA PHE A 116 14.89 8.45 21.72
C PHE A 116 14.57 9.31 22.93
N SER A 117 15.37 9.16 23.98
CA SER A 117 15.31 9.98 25.19
C SER A 117 16.71 10.20 25.80
N THR A 118 16.85 11.31 26.52
CA THR A 118 18.05 11.66 27.30
C THR A 118 18.12 10.97 28.67
N GLY A 119 17.10 10.21 29.10
CA GLY A 119 17.13 9.50 30.38
C GLY A 119 16.42 8.15 30.36
N LYS A 120 16.90 7.19 31.18
CA LYS A 120 16.20 5.93 31.39
C LYS A 120 14.91 6.19 32.20
N GLY A 121 13.77 5.76 31.67
CA GLY A 121 12.51 5.76 32.40
C GLY A 121 11.60 6.98 32.19
N ASP A 122 11.82 7.76 31.14
CA ASP A 122 10.88 8.82 30.75
C ASP A 122 9.49 8.25 30.41
N PHE A 123 9.49 7.09 29.75
CA PHE A 123 8.30 6.30 29.48
C PHE A 123 8.63 4.81 29.64
N GLU A 124 7.70 4.07 30.26
CA GLU A 124 7.67 2.62 30.20
C GLU A 124 7.00 2.22 28.89
N ILE A 125 7.76 1.50 28.06
CA ILE A 125 7.28 0.93 26.80
C ILE A 125 7.27 -0.57 27.02
N GLU A 126 6.08 -1.17 26.98
CA GLU A 126 5.91 -2.60 27.21
C GLU A 126 6.82 -3.42 26.27
N GLU A 127 7.38 -4.52 26.80
CA GLU A 127 8.11 -5.54 26.05
C GLU A 127 9.46 -5.15 25.42
N THR A 128 9.98 -3.94 25.64
CA THR A 128 11.31 -3.55 25.11
C THR A 128 12.20 -2.87 26.15
N GLN A 129 13.47 -3.30 26.23
CA GLN A 129 14.49 -2.62 27.04
C GLN A 129 15.21 -1.56 26.21
N PRO A 130 15.51 -0.38 26.79
CA PRO A 130 16.30 0.62 26.11
C PRO A 130 17.72 0.13 25.87
N VAL A 131 18.25 0.44 24.70
CA VAL A 131 19.69 0.30 24.40
C VAL A 131 20.37 1.66 24.45
N VAL A 132 21.69 1.64 24.65
CA VAL A 132 22.50 2.87 24.64
C VAL A 132 22.54 3.40 23.21
N ALA A 133 22.22 4.69 23.07
CA ALA A 133 22.25 5.47 21.85
C ALA A 133 23.18 6.68 22.06
N THR A 134 23.36 7.48 21.01
CA THR A 134 24.08 8.75 21.11
C THR A 134 23.23 9.88 20.58
N GLN A 135 23.45 11.07 21.16
CA GLN A 135 22.94 12.33 20.63
C GLN A 135 24.08 13.33 20.47
N GLN A 136 24.02 14.16 19.44
CA GLN A 136 24.99 15.21 19.15
C GLN A 136 24.28 16.47 18.67
N LYS A 137 24.72 17.62 19.14
CA LYS A 137 24.35 18.89 18.52
C LYS A 137 25.30 19.16 17.36
N CYS A 138 24.73 19.46 16.21
CA CYS A 138 25.47 19.77 15.01
C CYS A 138 25.06 21.15 14.50
N SER A 139 25.99 21.83 13.84
CA SER A 139 25.74 23.11 13.19
C SER A 139 26.42 23.15 11.83
N ASN A 140 25.85 23.92 10.90
CA ASN A 140 26.47 24.18 9.61
C ASN A 140 27.14 25.56 9.55
N SER A 141 27.83 25.87 8.45
CA SER A 141 28.57 27.14 8.31
C SER A 141 27.67 28.38 8.22
N LYS A 142 26.38 28.18 7.97
CA LYS A 142 25.34 29.22 7.94
C LYS A 142 24.73 29.47 9.33
N GLY A 143 25.11 28.69 10.35
CA GLY A 143 24.60 28.81 11.72
C GLY A 143 23.26 28.12 11.96
N ASN A 144 22.82 27.26 11.03
CA ASN A 144 21.66 26.40 11.27
C ASN A 144 22.09 25.23 12.15
N GLU A 145 21.22 24.81 13.07
CA GLU A 145 21.49 23.75 14.05
C GLU A 145 20.60 22.54 13.81
N ALA A 146 21.11 21.36 14.15
CA ALA A 146 20.36 20.11 14.19
C ALA A 146 20.82 19.21 15.32
N LEU A 147 19.91 18.34 15.76
CA LEU A 147 20.18 17.20 16.62
C LEU A 147 20.44 15.99 15.72
N LEU A 148 21.61 15.37 15.87
CA LEU A 148 21.94 14.06 15.30
C LEU A 148 21.74 12.99 16.39
N LEU A 149 20.80 12.10 16.15
CA LEU A 149 20.54 10.91 16.97
C LEU A 149 21.09 9.69 16.26
N ALA A 150 21.72 8.77 17.00
CA ALA A 150 22.18 7.50 16.44
C ALA A 150 21.85 6.34 17.37
N THR A 151 21.40 5.21 16.81
CA THR A 151 21.12 4.00 17.59
C THR A 151 22.40 3.30 18.10
N LYS A 152 23.56 3.63 17.52
CA LYS A 152 24.91 3.23 17.96
C LYS A 152 25.94 4.23 17.43
N GLU A 153 27.10 4.27 18.07
CA GLU A 153 28.23 5.12 17.64
C GLU A 153 28.76 4.69 16.25
N GLY A 154 29.14 5.65 15.41
CA GLY A 154 29.59 5.40 14.05
C GLY A 154 30.27 6.60 13.38
N ALA A 155 30.60 6.46 12.10
CA ALA A 155 31.34 7.47 11.32
C ALA A 155 30.53 8.75 10.97
N GLY A 156 29.25 8.80 11.35
CA GLY A 156 28.29 9.82 10.92
C GLY A 156 27.55 9.46 9.62
N PRO A 157 26.46 10.19 9.30
CA PRO A 157 25.73 10.06 8.05
C PRO A 157 26.45 10.74 6.86
N GLU A 158 25.99 10.46 5.65
CA GLU A 158 26.27 11.28 4.47
C GLU A 158 25.29 12.46 4.46
N TRP A 159 25.80 13.69 4.45
CA TRP A 159 24.99 14.89 4.67
C TRP A 159 24.19 15.39 3.45
N GLU A 160 24.22 14.66 2.34
CA GLU A 160 23.41 14.95 1.15
C GLU A 160 21.93 14.65 1.46
N VAL A 161 21.04 15.63 1.26
CA VAL A 161 19.61 15.47 1.59
C VAL A 161 19.01 14.24 0.92
N GLU A 162 19.37 13.93 -0.33
CA GLU A 162 18.87 12.77 -1.07
C GLU A 162 19.24 11.40 -0.48
N LYS A 163 20.20 11.35 0.45
CA LYS A 163 20.56 10.14 1.19
C LYS A 163 19.65 9.88 2.39
N PHE A 164 18.83 10.86 2.76
CA PHE A 164 17.91 10.75 3.87
C PHE A 164 16.48 10.43 3.41
N GLU A 165 15.79 9.70 4.28
CA GLU A 165 14.36 9.39 4.20
C GLU A 165 13.59 10.28 5.19
N PHE A 166 12.55 10.97 4.71
CA PHE A 166 11.59 11.65 5.58
C PHE A 166 10.78 10.64 6.41
N ARG A 167 10.69 10.85 7.73
CA ARG A 167 9.91 10.01 8.64
C ARG A 167 8.90 10.82 9.43
N LEU A 168 7.62 10.46 9.31
CA LEU A 168 6.60 10.93 10.24
C LEU A 168 7.02 10.52 11.66
N SER A 169 7.05 11.50 12.55
CA SER A 169 7.59 11.36 13.91
C SER A 169 6.70 12.08 14.91
N LEU A 170 6.83 11.71 16.17
CA LEU A 170 6.14 12.35 17.29
C LEU A 170 7.15 12.96 18.26
N LEU A 171 6.88 14.18 18.68
CA LEU A 171 7.45 14.77 19.88
C LEU A 171 6.54 14.48 21.06
N LEU A 172 7.05 13.78 22.06
CA LEU A 172 6.35 13.44 23.30
C LEU A 172 6.87 14.35 24.42
N GLU A 173 5.98 15.06 25.11
CA GLU A 173 6.32 15.86 26.29
C GLU A 173 5.71 15.23 27.54
N ASP A 174 6.51 15.06 28.60
CA ASP A 174 6.03 14.59 29.90
C ASP A 174 5.49 15.73 30.79
N GLU A 175 4.98 15.39 31.97
CA GLU A 175 4.47 16.38 32.95
C GLU A 175 5.55 17.37 33.45
N SER A 176 6.82 17.00 33.37
CA SER A 176 7.96 17.84 33.77
C SER A 176 8.44 18.78 32.66
N GLY A 177 7.92 18.62 31.44
CA GLY A 177 8.36 19.34 30.24
C GLY A 177 9.57 18.72 29.55
N LYS A 178 9.94 17.49 29.90
CA LYS A 178 11.00 16.74 29.21
C LYS A 178 10.45 16.13 27.92
N THR A 179 11.28 16.15 26.88
CA THR A 179 10.89 15.67 25.55
C THR A 179 11.54 14.35 25.17
N SER A 180 10.79 13.49 24.49
CA SER A 180 11.27 12.29 23.80
C SER A 180 10.84 12.31 22.34
N HIS A 181 11.67 11.75 21.46
CA HIS A 181 11.43 11.74 20.01
C HIS A 181 11.08 10.33 19.56
N ALA A 182 9.87 10.11 19.07
CA ALA A 182 9.45 8.85 18.50
C ALA A 182 9.46 8.92 16.97
N ILE A 183 10.48 8.31 16.37
CA ILE A 183 10.70 8.29 14.93
C ILE A 183 9.95 7.11 14.34
N GLY A 184 8.98 7.37 13.45
CA GLY A 184 8.17 6.33 12.86
C GLY A 184 8.99 5.35 12.02
N VAL A 185 8.71 4.05 12.14
CA VAL A 185 9.29 3.00 11.30
C VAL A 185 8.30 2.70 10.16
N PRO A 186 8.65 3.01 8.90
CA PRO A 186 7.71 2.85 7.79
C PRO A 186 7.54 1.38 7.40
N VAL A 187 6.35 1.02 6.95
CA VAL A 187 6.07 -0.27 6.30
C VAL A 187 5.61 -0.06 4.86
N GLN A 188 5.97 -0.98 3.96
CA GLN A 188 5.57 -0.92 2.54
C GLN A 188 5.99 0.38 1.83
N GLU A 189 7.15 0.93 2.21
CA GLU A 189 7.70 2.14 1.59
C GLU A 189 8.09 1.87 0.12
N GLY A 190 7.83 2.83 -0.77
CA GLY A 190 7.90 2.65 -2.22
C GLY A 190 9.30 2.33 -2.75
N ALA A 191 10.36 2.99 -2.25
CA ALA A 191 11.74 2.70 -2.65
C ALA A 191 12.22 1.33 -2.17
N ARG A 192 11.81 0.91 -0.96
CA ARG A 192 12.07 -0.46 -0.46
C ARG A 192 11.29 -1.50 -1.24
N ARG A 193 10.01 -1.24 -1.56
CA ARG A 193 9.16 -2.12 -2.36
C ARG A 193 9.78 -2.35 -3.74
N PHE A 194 10.27 -1.29 -4.38
CA PHE A 194 11.01 -1.40 -5.64
C PHE A 194 12.26 -2.27 -5.51
N ASN A 195 13.06 -2.06 -4.45
CA ASN A 195 14.26 -2.87 -4.23
C ASN A 195 13.91 -4.36 -4.10
N VAL A 196 12.89 -4.70 -3.31
CA VAL A 196 12.40 -6.09 -3.18
C VAL A 196 11.98 -6.68 -4.52
N LEU A 197 11.17 -5.96 -5.30
CA LEU A 197 10.75 -6.42 -6.64
C LEU A 197 11.94 -6.61 -7.58
N SER A 198 12.89 -5.68 -7.56
CA SER A 198 14.13 -5.75 -8.34
C SER A 198 14.95 -7.00 -7.98
N GLU A 199 15.09 -7.33 -6.70
CA GLU A 199 15.82 -8.53 -6.30
C GLU A 199 15.07 -9.81 -6.68
N LEU A 200 13.75 -9.88 -6.44
CA LEU A 200 12.94 -11.04 -6.82
C LEU A 200 12.97 -11.34 -8.32
N THR A 201 12.98 -10.31 -9.16
CA THR A 201 13.05 -10.45 -10.63
C THR A 201 14.45 -10.83 -11.12
N LYS A 202 15.51 -10.52 -10.37
CA LYS A 202 16.89 -10.95 -10.68
C LYS A 202 17.21 -12.36 -10.17
N GLU A 203 16.58 -12.79 -9.08
CA GLU A 203 16.75 -14.12 -8.48
C GLU A 203 16.43 -15.24 -9.48
N ASP A 204 15.39 -15.06 -10.30
CA ASP A 204 15.00 -15.98 -11.35
C ASP A 204 14.72 -15.24 -12.67
N PRO A 205 15.59 -15.35 -13.68
CA PRO A 205 15.40 -14.68 -14.97
C PRO A 205 14.21 -15.21 -15.77
N ASN A 206 13.62 -16.35 -15.36
CA ASN A 206 12.40 -16.89 -15.95
C ASN A 206 11.15 -16.48 -15.16
N SER A 207 11.28 -15.66 -14.12
CA SER A 207 10.11 -15.11 -13.44
C SER A 207 9.48 -13.99 -14.25
N LEU A 208 8.14 -13.95 -14.26
CA LEU A 208 7.39 -12.88 -14.90
C LEU A 208 6.88 -11.91 -13.83
N PHE A 209 7.30 -10.64 -13.94
CA PHE A 209 6.75 -9.57 -13.12
C PHE A 209 5.46 -9.03 -13.72
N ILE A 210 4.38 -8.98 -12.96
CA ILE A 210 3.07 -8.46 -13.38
C ILE A 210 2.47 -7.53 -12.34
N ASP A 211 1.62 -6.61 -12.77
CA ASP A 211 0.88 -5.74 -11.85
C ASP A 211 -0.59 -5.60 -12.30
N ALA A 212 -1.51 -5.76 -11.36
CA ALA A 212 -2.96 -5.71 -11.60
C ALA A 212 -3.58 -4.30 -11.43
N GLY A 213 -2.75 -3.27 -11.44
CA GLY A 213 -3.14 -1.87 -11.48
C GLY A 213 -2.98 -1.17 -10.14
N ALA A 214 -3.11 0.15 -10.22
CA ALA A 214 -2.85 1.09 -9.15
C ALA A 214 -1.41 1.00 -8.60
N PHE A 215 -0.42 0.90 -9.48
CA PHE A 215 1.00 0.90 -9.13
C PHE A 215 1.56 2.31 -8.96
N VAL A 216 1.14 3.24 -9.81
CA VAL A 216 1.53 4.65 -9.84
C VAL A 216 0.62 5.45 -8.91
N ASP A 217 1.08 6.58 -8.37
CA ASP A 217 0.23 7.44 -7.53
C ASP A 217 -0.61 8.40 -8.41
N GLY A 218 -1.92 8.44 -8.19
CA GLY A 218 -2.85 9.28 -8.93
C GLY A 218 -3.07 10.65 -8.29
N THR A 219 -2.94 10.73 -6.97
CA THR A 219 -3.32 11.88 -6.13
C THR A 219 -2.11 12.43 -5.42
N SER A 220 -1.80 13.70 -5.63
CA SER A 220 -0.79 14.33 -4.78
C SER A 220 -1.30 14.37 -3.35
N SER A 221 -0.59 13.71 -2.43
CA SER A 221 -0.84 13.81 -0.98
C SER A 221 -0.40 15.18 -0.40
N VAL A 222 -0.10 16.12 -1.28
CA VAL A 222 0.58 17.39 -1.00
C VAL A 222 -0.22 18.57 -1.58
N ARG A 223 -0.85 18.47 -2.77
CA ARG A 223 -1.61 19.58 -3.37
C ARG A 223 -2.94 19.15 -3.99
N ALA A 224 -3.99 19.90 -3.65
CA ALA A 224 -5.36 19.64 -4.07
C ALA A 224 -5.53 19.60 -5.61
N ASN A 225 -6.21 18.54 -6.07
CA ASN A 225 -6.66 18.33 -7.45
C ASN A 225 -5.53 18.29 -8.51
N ALA A 226 -4.32 17.92 -8.09
CA ALA A 226 -3.20 17.68 -8.99
C ALA A 226 -2.78 16.21 -8.95
N LEU A 227 -2.33 15.73 -10.10
CA LEU A 227 -1.65 14.44 -10.20
C LEU A 227 -0.41 14.44 -9.30
N SER A 228 -0.10 13.28 -8.72
CA SER A 228 1.06 13.13 -7.83
C SER A 228 2.36 13.49 -8.54
N LEU A 229 3.20 14.29 -7.87
CA LEU A 229 4.54 14.62 -8.36
C LEU A 229 5.47 13.38 -8.37
N HIS A 230 5.08 12.30 -7.69
CA HIS A 230 5.81 11.04 -7.70
C HIS A 230 5.49 10.14 -8.89
N ARG A 231 4.52 10.50 -9.75
CA ARG A 231 4.16 9.71 -10.95
C ARG A 231 5.34 9.33 -11.83
N PRO A 232 6.24 10.24 -12.21
CA PRO A 232 7.38 9.90 -13.06
C PRO A 232 8.29 8.86 -12.41
N VAL A 233 8.39 8.86 -11.07
CA VAL A 233 9.16 7.86 -10.32
C VAL A 233 8.49 6.49 -10.41
N GLY A 234 7.17 6.41 -10.24
CA GLY A 234 6.40 5.17 -10.39
C GLY A 234 6.53 4.56 -11.80
N PHE A 235 6.40 5.35 -12.86
CA PHE A 235 6.61 4.85 -14.22
C PHE A 235 8.07 4.48 -14.49
N SER A 236 9.05 5.20 -13.92
CA SER A 236 10.47 4.82 -14.00
C SER A 236 10.73 3.47 -13.34
N MET A 237 10.13 3.23 -12.17
CA MET A 237 10.18 1.94 -11.49
C MET A 237 9.65 0.81 -12.37
N LEU A 238 8.47 0.97 -12.99
CA LEU A 238 7.91 -0.02 -13.90
C LEU A 238 8.85 -0.32 -15.09
N ARG A 239 9.44 0.71 -15.71
CA ARG A 239 10.41 0.51 -16.81
C ARG A 239 11.64 -0.27 -16.35
N ARG A 240 12.15 0.01 -15.16
CA ARG A 240 13.31 -0.69 -14.58
C ARG A 240 13.00 -2.14 -14.21
N LEU A 241 11.75 -2.45 -13.84
CA LEU A 241 11.30 -3.82 -13.53
C LEU A 241 11.00 -4.67 -14.77
N SER A 242 10.86 -4.07 -15.95
CA SER A 242 10.58 -4.78 -17.20
C SER A 242 9.40 -5.78 -17.11
N PRO A 243 8.19 -5.32 -16.74
CA PRO A 243 7.04 -6.20 -16.52
C PRO A 243 6.68 -7.03 -17.76
N ALA A 244 6.11 -8.20 -17.51
CA ALA A 244 5.51 -9.05 -18.52
C ALA A 244 4.17 -8.48 -19.00
N ALA A 245 3.33 -8.01 -18.07
CA ALA A 245 2.03 -7.41 -18.33
C ALA A 245 1.61 -6.49 -17.17
N LEU A 246 0.86 -5.43 -17.50
CA LEU A 246 0.30 -4.48 -16.55
C LEU A 246 -1.17 -4.25 -16.85
N ALA A 247 -2.05 -4.25 -15.87
CA ALA A 247 -3.39 -3.68 -16.02
C ALA A 247 -3.38 -2.20 -15.58
N PRO A 248 -4.04 -1.28 -16.28
CA PRO A 248 -4.25 0.07 -15.75
C PRO A 248 -5.27 0.02 -14.61
N GLY A 249 -4.99 0.73 -13.51
CA GLY A 249 -5.93 0.96 -12.42
C GLY A 249 -6.38 2.41 -12.31
N GLU A 250 -7.12 2.70 -11.25
CA GLU A 250 -7.64 4.04 -10.92
C GLU A 250 -6.53 5.10 -10.92
N THR A 251 -5.41 4.84 -10.24
CA THR A 251 -4.36 5.83 -10.07
C THR A 251 -3.51 6.06 -11.33
N GLU A 252 -3.34 5.06 -12.19
CA GLU A 252 -2.75 5.29 -13.52
C GLU A 252 -3.63 6.24 -14.34
N LEU A 253 -4.95 5.98 -14.33
CA LEU A 253 -5.95 6.67 -15.15
C LEU A 253 -6.42 8.01 -14.56
N ALA A 254 -6.00 8.39 -13.36
CA ALA A 254 -6.41 9.60 -12.65
C ALA A 254 -6.43 10.88 -13.52
N GLY A 255 -5.51 11.00 -14.49
CA GLY A 255 -5.41 12.14 -15.41
C GLY A 255 -6.32 12.08 -16.65
N GLY A 256 -6.97 10.95 -16.89
CA GLY A 256 -7.56 10.54 -18.16
C GLY A 256 -6.69 9.53 -18.93
N ALA A 257 -7.23 9.00 -20.03
CA ALA A 257 -6.56 8.02 -20.89
C ALA A 257 -5.39 8.64 -21.67
N LYS A 258 -5.55 9.87 -22.17
CA LYS A 258 -4.51 10.57 -22.95
C LYS A 258 -3.22 10.79 -22.14
N PRO A 259 -3.26 11.44 -20.95
CA PRO A 259 -2.05 11.62 -20.15
C PRO A 259 -1.44 10.28 -19.72
N PHE A 260 -2.28 9.32 -19.34
CA PHE A 260 -1.84 7.98 -18.97
C PHE A 260 -1.01 7.32 -20.07
N LEU A 261 -1.50 7.28 -21.31
CA LEU A 261 -0.79 6.62 -22.41
C LEU A 261 0.50 7.36 -22.81
N GLU A 262 0.50 8.69 -22.73
CA GLU A 262 1.73 9.49 -22.91
C GLU A 262 2.79 9.16 -21.84
N GLU A 263 2.38 9.04 -20.58
CA GLU A 263 3.27 8.70 -19.46
C GLU A 263 3.72 7.24 -19.50
N ALA A 264 2.84 6.31 -19.88
CA ALA A 264 3.11 4.88 -19.95
C ALA A 264 4.12 4.55 -21.06
N GLY A 265 4.00 5.20 -22.23
CA GLY A 265 4.86 4.95 -23.38
C GLY A 265 4.78 3.49 -23.86
N GLU A 266 5.90 2.78 -23.87
CA GLU A 266 6.00 1.39 -24.36
C GLU A 266 5.78 0.33 -23.28
N LEU A 267 5.34 0.72 -22.07
CA LEU A 267 5.04 -0.24 -21.01
C LEU A 267 3.92 -1.21 -21.46
N PRO A 268 4.00 -2.50 -21.09
CA PRO A 268 3.12 -3.54 -21.61
C PRO A 268 1.76 -3.56 -20.89
N TYR A 269 1.02 -2.47 -21.02
CA TYR A 269 -0.34 -2.38 -20.52
C TYR A 269 -1.29 -3.21 -21.37
N VAL A 270 -2.21 -3.93 -20.72
CA VAL A 270 -3.26 -4.74 -21.32
C VAL A 270 -4.61 -4.34 -20.72
N ALA A 271 -5.63 -4.22 -21.55
CA ALA A 271 -6.98 -3.88 -21.13
C ALA A 271 -8.01 -4.52 -22.05
N THR A 272 -8.54 -5.65 -21.62
CA THR A 272 -9.43 -6.56 -22.36
C THR A 272 -10.81 -5.94 -22.61
N ASN A 273 -11.36 -5.22 -21.63
CA ASN A 273 -12.65 -4.55 -21.75
C ASN A 273 -12.53 -3.05 -22.11
N TRP A 274 -11.38 -2.61 -22.63
CA TRP A 274 -11.16 -1.24 -23.09
C TRP A 274 -11.58 -1.06 -24.55
N GLN A 275 -12.50 -0.13 -24.79
CA GLN A 275 -13.02 0.17 -26.12
C GLN A 275 -12.79 1.64 -26.48
N THR A 276 -12.27 1.89 -27.67
CA THR A 276 -12.12 3.24 -28.22
C THR A 276 -12.10 3.18 -29.75
N GLU A 277 -12.57 4.23 -30.39
CA GLU A 277 -12.40 4.43 -31.84
C GLU A 277 -11.09 5.19 -32.17
N ASP A 278 -10.46 5.80 -31.17
CA ASP A 278 -9.20 6.53 -31.34
C ASP A 278 -8.02 5.56 -31.27
N ALA A 279 -7.41 5.30 -32.43
CA ALA A 279 -6.25 4.41 -32.53
C ALA A 279 -5.06 4.82 -31.64
N SER A 280 -4.95 6.10 -31.25
CA SER A 280 -3.90 6.56 -30.32
C SER A 280 -4.17 6.18 -28.87
N LEU A 281 -5.41 5.81 -28.55
CA LEU A 281 -5.86 5.38 -27.22
C LEU A 281 -6.01 3.87 -27.09
N GLN A 282 -5.63 3.11 -28.12
CA GLN A 282 -5.83 1.66 -28.14
C GLN A 282 -4.83 0.95 -27.23
N LEU A 283 -5.35 0.14 -26.32
CA LEU A 283 -4.58 -0.86 -25.57
C LEU A 283 -4.78 -2.25 -26.19
N PRO A 284 -3.78 -3.15 -26.14
CA PRO A 284 -3.96 -4.52 -26.54
C PRO A 284 -4.97 -5.22 -25.61
N PRO A 285 -5.90 -6.04 -26.13
CA PRO A 285 -6.86 -6.76 -25.30
C PRO A 285 -6.24 -7.95 -24.57
N THR A 286 -5.15 -8.50 -25.12
CA THR A 286 -4.41 -9.63 -24.56
C THR A 286 -2.92 -9.47 -24.85
N LEU A 287 -2.06 -9.92 -23.92
CA LEU A 287 -0.63 -10.03 -24.12
C LEU A 287 -0.19 -11.47 -23.92
N ILE A 288 0.64 -12.01 -24.81
CA ILE A 288 1.21 -13.35 -24.66
C ILE A 288 2.71 -13.21 -24.41
N ARG A 289 3.23 -13.99 -23.46
CA ARG A 289 4.67 -14.10 -23.16
C ARG A 289 5.08 -15.56 -23.21
N GLU A 290 6.24 -15.81 -23.80
CA GLU A 290 6.83 -17.13 -23.82
C GLU A 290 7.93 -17.21 -22.76
N VAL A 291 7.86 -18.19 -21.87
CA VAL A 291 8.86 -18.41 -20.83
C VAL A 291 9.05 -19.91 -20.62
N ASN A 292 10.28 -20.40 -20.70
CA ASN A 292 10.58 -21.84 -20.63
C ASN A 292 9.76 -22.72 -21.61
N GLY A 293 9.35 -22.15 -22.75
CA GLY A 293 8.50 -22.82 -23.74
C GLY A 293 7.01 -22.83 -23.41
N LEU A 294 6.59 -22.21 -22.31
CA LEU A 294 5.18 -21.98 -21.95
C LEU A 294 4.69 -20.66 -22.54
N ARG A 295 3.50 -20.68 -23.14
CA ARG A 295 2.78 -19.49 -23.61
C ARG A 295 1.80 -19.02 -22.54
N VAL A 296 2.15 -17.95 -21.85
CA VAL A 296 1.32 -17.34 -20.81
C VAL A 296 0.55 -16.16 -21.40
N ALA A 297 -0.78 -16.22 -21.38
CA ALA A 297 -1.66 -15.15 -21.80
C ALA A 297 -2.08 -14.29 -20.59
N PHE A 298 -2.02 -12.98 -20.77
CA PHE A 298 -2.41 -11.98 -19.78
C PHE A 298 -3.58 -11.15 -20.30
N LEU A 299 -4.64 -11.07 -19.50
CA LEU A 299 -5.81 -10.23 -19.74
C LEU A 299 -5.89 -9.17 -18.65
N GLY A 300 -6.22 -7.93 -19.01
CA GLY A 300 -6.41 -6.84 -18.04
C GLY A 300 -7.88 -6.47 -17.96
N VAL A 301 -8.54 -6.68 -16.83
CA VAL A 301 -9.98 -6.44 -16.68
C VAL A 301 -10.20 -5.27 -15.74
N LEU A 302 -10.72 -4.18 -16.28
CA LEU A 302 -10.93 -2.91 -15.59
C LEU A 302 -12.35 -2.83 -15.02
N ASP A 303 -12.52 -2.04 -13.97
CA ASP A 303 -13.83 -1.75 -13.39
C ASP A 303 -14.59 -0.69 -14.22
N PRO A 304 -15.82 -0.99 -14.69
CA PRO A 304 -16.66 0.03 -15.33
C PRO A 304 -16.96 1.23 -14.43
N GLU A 305 -16.94 1.08 -13.10
CA GLU A 305 -17.10 2.18 -12.13
C GLU A 305 -16.00 3.25 -12.25
N LEU A 306 -14.88 2.97 -12.93
CA LEU A 306 -13.86 3.97 -13.24
C LEU A 306 -14.42 5.17 -14.04
N HIS A 307 -15.52 5.02 -14.79
CA HIS A 307 -16.17 6.17 -15.44
C HIS A 307 -16.82 7.14 -14.45
N ASP A 308 -17.29 6.64 -13.32
CA ASP A 308 -17.87 7.48 -12.28
C ASP A 308 -16.79 8.30 -11.57
N TRP A 309 -15.62 7.69 -11.32
CA TRP A 309 -14.49 8.34 -10.65
C TRP A 309 -13.63 9.18 -11.60
N ILE A 310 -13.57 8.80 -12.87
CA ILE A 310 -12.77 9.44 -13.91
C ILE A 310 -13.63 9.73 -15.15
N PRO A 311 -14.61 10.67 -15.06
CA PRO A 311 -15.51 10.98 -16.18
C PRO A 311 -14.80 11.43 -17.45
N ARG A 312 -13.54 11.87 -17.31
CA ARG A 312 -12.69 12.25 -18.44
C ARG A 312 -12.49 11.10 -19.44
N LEU A 313 -12.50 9.83 -19.00
CA LEU A 313 -12.34 8.68 -19.89
C LEU A 313 -13.39 8.68 -21.01
N GLU A 314 -14.67 8.87 -20.66
CA GLU A 314 -15.76 8.96 -21.63
C GLU A 314 -15.59 10.17 -22.56
N THR A 315 -15.21 11.34 -22.01
CA THR A 315 -14.97 12.54 -22.82
C THR A 315 -13.80 12.41 -23.80
N GLU A 316 -12.87 11.49 -23.51
CA GLU A 316 -11.75 11.15 -24.38
C GLU A 316 -12.07 10.04 -25.38
N GLY A 317 -13.30 9.49 -25.36
CA GLY A 317 -13.76 8.47 -26.28
C GLY A 317 -13.34 7.05 -25.88
N VAL A 318 -13.14 6.82 -24.58
CA VAL A 318 -12.89 5.50 -24.01
C VAL A 318 -14.16 4.99 -23.33
N THR A 319 -14.46 3.72 -23.51
CA THR A 319 -15.53 3.01 -22.79
C THR A 319 -14.95 1.75 -22.16
N ILE A 320 -15.41 1.42 -20.95
CA ILE A 320 -15.05 0.19 -20.25
C ILE A 320 -16.27 -0.71 -20.31
N ALA A 321 -16.18 -1.77 -21.11
CA ALA A 321 -17.28 -2.70 -21.35
C ALA A 321 -17.46 -3.69 -20.19
N ASP A 322 -18.49 -4.54 -20.29
CA ASP A 322 -18.75 -5.57 -19.28
C ASP A 322 -17.50 -6.44 -19.05
N PRO A 323 -17.03 -6.56 -17.79
CA PRO A 323 -15.83 -7.31 -17.45
C PRO A 323 -15.88 -8.78 -17.85
N LEU A 324 -17.00 -9.45 -17.57
CA LEU A 324 -17.15 -10.89 -17.77
C LEU A 324 -17.29 -11.23 -19.26
N GLU A 325 -18.17 -10.54 -19.97
CA GLU A 325 -18.40 -10.77 -21.40
C GLU A 325 -17.11 -10.52 -22.20
N SER A 326 -16.38 -9.44 -21.89
CA SER A 326 -15.13 -9.11 -22.58
C SER A 326 -14.02 -10.10 -22.27
N ALA A 327 -13.87 -10.50 -21.00
CA ALA A 327 -12.87 -11.49 -20.60
C ALA A 327 -13.16 -12.86 -21.21
N GLN A 328 -14.41 -13.34 -21.16
CA GLN A 328 -14.78 -14.62 -21.76
C GLN A 328 -14.56 -14.63 -23.26
N ALA A 329 -14.96 -13.56 -23.98
CA ALA A 329 -14.73 -13.46 -25.42
C ALA A 329 -13.24 -13.46 -25.78
N ALA A 330 -12.39 -12.83 -24.96
CA ALA A 330 -10.95 -12.85 -25.16
C ALA A 330 -10.36 -14.25 -24.92
N ILE A 331 -10.81 -14.97 -23.89
CA ILE A 331 -10.38 -16.35 -23.62
C ILE A 331 -10.84 -17.30 -24.73
N ASP A 332 -12.10 -17.21 -25.17
CA ASP A 332 -12.65 -18.05 -26.24
C ASP A 332 -11.92 -17.82 -27.59
N GLY A 333 -11.35 -16.64 -27.77
CA GLY A 333 -10.57 -16.26 -28.95
C GLY A 333 -9.06 -16.52 -28.85
N LEU A 334 -8.56 -17.04 -27.73
CA LEU A 334 -7.13 -17.33 -27.57
C LEU A 334 -6.72 -18.60 -28.31
N ASP A 335 -5.80 -18.45 -29.26
CA ASP A 335 -5.15 -19.58 -29.93
C ASP A 335 -4.00 -20.11 -29.06
N ASP A 336 -4.24 -21.21 -28.34
CA ASP A 336 -3.25 -22.09 -27.69
C ASP A 336 -2.35 -21.37 -26.66
N ALA A 337 -2.91 -21.03 -25.49
CA ALA A 337 -2.16 -20.58 -24.31
C ALA A 337 -2.10 -21.73 -23.29
N ASP A 338 -0.93 -21.95 -22.69
CA ASP A 338 -0.75 -22.97 -21.64
C ASP A 338 -1.28 -22.48 -20.29
N VAL A 339 -1.19 -21.16 -20.05
CA VAL A 339 -1.68 -20.51 -18.82
C VAL A 339 -2.38 -19.20 -19.16
N VAL A 340 -3.57 -19.01 -18.62
CA VAL A 340 -4.34 -17.77 -18.74
C VAL A 340 -4.43 -17.06 -17.39
N VAL A 341 -3.86 -15.85 -17.33
CA VAL A 341 -3.81 -15.00 -16.14
C VAL A 341 -4.63 -13.74 -16.35
N VAL A 342 -5.60 -13.51 -15.48
CA VAL A 342 -6.41 -12.29 -15.45
C VAL A 342 -5.86 -11.34 -14.39
N LEU A 343 -5.58 -10.11 -14.80
CA LEU A 343 -5.12 -9.01 -13.95
C LEU A 343 -6.29 -8.04 -13.72
N THR A 344 -6.66 -7.79 -12.47
CA THR A 344 -7.80 -6.93 -12.19
C THR A 344 -7.74 -6.27 -10.81
N SER A 345 -8.39 -5.12 -10.69
CA SER A 345 -8.63 -4.40 -9.43
C SER A 345 -10.13 -4.12 -9.23
N LEU A 346 -11.00 -4.97 -9.81
CA LEU A 346 -12.45 -4.87 -9.66
C LEU A 346 -12.92 -4.76 -8.22
N ALA A 347 -13.98 -3.99 -8.01
CA ALA A 347 -14.68 -3.95 -6.74
C ALA A 347 -15.19 -5.35 -6.32
N PRO A 348 -15.45 -5.60 -5.02
CA PRO A 348 -15.76 -6.95 -4.54
C PRO A 348 -16.99 -7.61 -5.16
N VAL A 349 -17.99 -6.83 -5.59
CA VAL A 349 -19.19 -7.37 -6.24
C VAL A 349 -18.90 -7.85 -7.66
N PRO A 350 -18.38 -7.02 -8.58
CA PRO A 350 -18.03 -7.47 -9.92
C PRO A 350 -16.90 -8.52 -9.92
N LEU A 351 -15.93 -8.46 -8.99
CA LEU A 351 -14.92 -9.51 -8.85
C LEU A 351 -15.56 -10.88 -8.55
N ARG A 352 -16.49 -10.95 -7.58
CA ARG A 352 -17.22 -12.19 -7.29
C ARG A 352 -18.07 -12.67 -8.45
N HIS A 353 -18.58 -11.76 -9.27
CA HIS A 353 -19.30 -12.13 -10.48
C HIS A 353 -18.34 -12.75 -11.51
N LEU A 354 -17.18 -12.15 -11.73
CA LEU A 354 -16.13 -12.66 -12.60
C LEU A 354 -15.66 -14.06 -12.14
N GLN A 355 -15.30 -14.21 -10.86
CA GLN A 355 -14.85 -15.47 -10.26
C GLN A 355 -15.78 -16.65 -10.48
N LYS A 356 -17.10 -16.40 -10.40
CA LYS A 356 -18.12 -17.46 -10.48
C LYS A 356 -18.49 -17.87 -11.89
N ASN A 357 -18.20 -17.04 -12.88
CA ASN A 357 -18.77 -17.20 -14.21
C ASN A 357 -17.72 -17.21 -15.32
N LEU A 358 -16.50 -16.73 -15.07
CA LEU A 358 -15.41 -16.78 -16.04
C LEU A 358 -14.86 -18.22 -16.12
N LEU A 359 -14.80 -18.73 -17.35
CA LEU A 359 -14.31 -20.06 -17.67
C LEU A 359 -13.03 -19.98 -18.49
N GLY A 360 -12.11 -20.91 -18.25
CA GLY A 360 -10.86 -21.06 -19.00
C GLY A 360 -9.71 -20.15 -18.53
N ALA A 361 -9.90 -19.37 -17.47
CA ALA A 361 -8.81 -18.71 -16.77
C ALA A 361 -8.19 -19.70 -15.76
N ASP A 362 -6.86 -19.72 -15.64
CA ASP A 362 -6.18 -20.52 -14.62
C ASP A 362 -5.99 -19.69 -13.33
N LEU A 363 -5.66 -18.40 -13.47
CA LEU A 363 -5.43 -17.49 -12.35
C LEU A 363 -6.15 -16.15 -12.54
N ILE A 364 -6.65 -15.60 -11.43
CA ILE A 364 -7.14 -14.23 -11.30
C ILE A 364 -6.34 -13.52 -10.20
N ILE A 365 -5.54 -12.53 -10.57
CA ILE A 365 -4.83 -11.66 -9.62
C ILE A 365 -5.69 -10.42 -9.40
N GLY A 366 -6.36 -10.32 -8.24
CA GLY A 366 -7.24 -9.17 -8.02
C GLY A 366 -8.03 -9.05 -6.72
N ASP A 367 -7.91 -9.98 -5.78
CA ASP A 367 -8.64 -9.86 -4.51
C ASP A 367 -7.96 -8.85 -3.57
N SER A 368 -8.48 -7.62 -3.53
CA SER A 368 -8.04 -6.58 -2.61
C SER A 368 -8.64 -6.70 -1.20
N GLY A 369 -9.58 -7.63 -0.99
CA GLY A 369 -10.26 -7.86 0.28
C GLY A 369 -9.39 -8.54 1.34
N ILE A 370 -8.34 -9.25 0.92
CA ILE A 370 -7.37 -9.89 1.81
C ILE A 370 -5.99 -9.26 1.58
N PRO A 371 -5.42 -8.57 2.59
CA PRO A 371 -4.07 -8.05 2.47
C PRO A 371 -3.07 -9.20 2.28
N THR A 372 -2.30 -9.22 1.18
CA THR A 372 -1.36 -10.31 0.87
C THR A 372 -0.38 -10.58 2.01
N HIS A 373 0.08 -9.53 2.69
CA HIS A 373 1.00 -9.63 3.84
C HIS A 373 0.36 -10.22 5.12
N SER A 374 -0.95 -10.47 5.13
CA SER A 374 -1.64 -11.14 6.24
C SER A 374 -1.71 -12.67 6.08
N ILE A 375 -1.27 -13.18 4.93
CA ILE A 375 -1.21 -14.61 4.60
C ILE A 375 0.22 -15.08 4.85
N GLU A 376 0.42 -16.18 5.58
CA GLU A 376 1.75 -16.78 5.73
C GLU A 376 2.17 -17.52 4.45
N GLN A 377 1.28 -18.39 3.98
CA GLN A 377 1.40 -19.17 2.76
C GLN A 377 -0.01 -19.58 2.28
N LEU A 378 -0.16 -19.80 0.98
CA LEU A 378 -1.36 -20.35 0.37
C LEU A 378 -0.97 -21.44 -0.62
N ASP A 379 -1.37 -22.67 -0.33
CA ASP A 379 -1.15 -23.84 -1.18
C ASP A 379 -2.49 -24.33 -1.71
N ILE A 380 -2.58 -24.48 -3.03
CA ILE A 380 -3.81 -24.88 -3.72
C ILE A 380 -3.47 -26.02 -4.68
N GLU A 381 -4.09 -27.18 -4.45
CA GLU A 381 -4.12 -28.26 -5.44
C GLU A 381 -5.31 -28.04 -6.37
N VAL A 382 -5.06 -28.05 -7.67
CA VAL A 382 -6.07 -27.80 -8.69
C VAL A 382 -6.56 -29.12 -9.26
N ASN A 383 -7.79 -29.51 -8.91
CA ASN A 383 -8.44 -30.65 -9.54
C ASN A 383 -9.15 -30.22 -10.82
N ARG A 384 -8.69 -30.72 -11.97
CA ARG A 384 -9.25 -30.36 -13.30
C ARG A 384 -10.58 -31.04 -13.63
N GLU A 385 -11.14 -31.86 -12.75
CA GLU A 385 -12.55 -32.28 -12.86
C GLU A 385 -13.53 -31.13 -12.52
N ASP A 386 -13.03 -30.04 -11.92
CA ASP A 386 -13.80 -28.85 -11.55
C ASP A 386 -14.01 -27.89 -12.74
N ASP A 387 -15.05 -27.07 -12.66
CA ASP A 387 -15.77 -26.42 -13.78
C ASP A 387 -14.98 -25.38 -14.62
N GLY A 388 -13.65 -25.36 -14.59
CA GLY A 388 -12.80 -24.50 -15.43
C GLY A 388 -12.67 -23.05 -14.93
N HIS A 389 -12.94 -22.82 -13.65
CA HIS A 389 -12.78 -21.51 -13.00
C HIS A 389 -11.35 -21.27 -12.54
N GLY A 390 -10.89 -20.02 -12.67
CA GLY A 390 -9.55 -19.63 -12.25
C GLY A 390 -9.42 -19.46 -10.74
N VAL A 391 -8.24 -19.79 -10.22
CA VAL A 391 -7.88 -19.56 -8.82
C VAL A 391 -7.65 -18.07 -8.60
N THR A 392 -8.33 -17.47 -7.62
CA THR A 392 -8.08 -16.06 -7.28
C THR A 392 -7.00 -15.90 -6.23
N LEU A 393 -6.03 -15.04 -6.51
CA LEU A 393 -4.98 -14.64 -5.58
C LEU A 393 -5.22 -13.21 -5.04
N PRO A 394 -4.79 -12.94 -3.80
CA PRO A 394 -4.86 -11.62 -3.18
C PRO A 394 -3.98 -10.61 -3.92
N LEU A 395 -4.34 -9.33 -3.85
CA LEU A 395 -3.71 -8.26 -4.63
C LEU A 395 -2.79 -7.36 -3.78
N ALA A 396 -3.10 -7.16 -2.51
CA ALA A 396 -2.54 -6.08 -1.69
C ALA A 396 -1.17 -6.41 -1.05
N GLY A 397 -0.11 -6.20 -1.84
CA GLY A 397 1.29 -6.33 -1.42
C GLY A 397 2.16 -6.87 -2.56
N ILE A 398 3.29 -7.50 -2.21
CA ILE A 398 4.06 -8.31 -3.15
C ILE A 398 3.72 -9.78 -2.89
N GLY A 399 3.28 -10.48 -3.93
CA GLY A 399 3.11 -11.93 -3.92
C GLY A 399 4.09 -12.61 -4.87
N VAL A 400 4.52 -13.81 -4.48
CA VAL A 400 5.26 -14.73 -5.36
C VAL A 400 4.44 -15.99 -5.48
N ALA A 401 4.01 -16.32 -6.69
CA ALA A 401 3.29 -17.56 -6.99
C ALA A 401 4.20 -18.48 -7.81
N GLU A 402 4.44 -19.67 -7.29
CA GLU A 402 5.04 -20.79 -7.99
C GLU A 402 3.90 -21.69 -8.47
N ILE A 403 3.78 -21.84 -9.79
CA ILE A 403 2.68 -22.53 -10.45
C ILE A 403 3.27 -23.77 -11.09
N ASP A 404 2.83 -24.93 -10.63
CA ASP A 404 3.27 -26.22 -11.16
C ASP A 404 2.30 -26.66 -12.26
N LEU A 405 2.88 -27.15 -13.35
CA LEU A 405 2.15 -27.63 -14.51
C LEU A 405 2.47 -29.11 -14.79
N VAL A 406 1.41 -29.87 -15.07
CA VAL A 406 1.46 -31.24 -15.58
C VAL A 406 0.75 -31.25 -16.92
N ASP A 407 1.41 -31.72 -17.97
CA ASP A 407 0.89 -31.71 -19.35
C ASP A 407 0.37 -30.32 -19.79
N ASN A 408 1.14 -29.27 -19.49
CA ASN A 408 0.83 -27.85 -19.76
C ASN A 408 -0.45 -27.33 -19.08
N ALA A 409 -0.92 -28.04 -18.06
CA ALA A 409 -2.09 -27.68 -17.29
C ALA A 409 -1.69 -27.40 -15.83
N VAL A 410 -2.18 -26.29 -15.26
CA VAL A 410 -1.94 -25.96 -13.84
C VAL A 410 -2.46 -27.10 -12.96
N SER A 411 -1.59 -27.62 -12.10
CA SER A 411 -1.86 -28.68 -11.13
C SER A 411 -1.77 -28.21 -9.68
N ALA A 412 -0.89 -27.26 -9.39
CA ALA A 412 -0.74 -26.68 -8.06
C ALA A 412 -0.28 -25.23 -8.12
N ILE A 413 -0.64 -24.46 -7.09
CA ILE A 413 -0.20 -23.07 -6.89
C ILE A 413 0.29 -22.92 -5.46
N HIS A 414 1.53 -22.48 -5.32
CA HIS A 414 2.18 -22.14 -4.06
C HIS A 414 2.43 -20.64 -4.01
N MET A 415 1.68 -19.92 -3.20
CA MET A 415 1.79 -18.48 -3.06
C MET A 415 2.37 -18.10 -1.69
N SER A 416 3.38 -17.24 -1.70
CA SER A 416 3.93 -16.65 -0.49
C SER A 416 4.03 -15.12 -0.62
N PRO A 417 3.75 -14.36 0.45
CA PRO A 417 3.99 -12.93 0.44
C PRO A 417 5.48 -12.62 0.47
N ARG A 418 5.83 -11.40 0.05
CA ARG A 418 7.14 -10.81 0.32
C ARG A 418 6.96 -9.53 1.12
N PRO A 419 7.26 -9.55 2.44
CA PRO A 419 7.09 -8.37 3.29
C PRO A 419 8.13 -7.31 2.94
N VAL A 420 7.77 -6.04 3.18
CA VAL A 420 8.64 -4.88 2.96
C VAL A 420 8.82 -4.11 4.28
N PRO A 421 9.58 -4.65 5.25
CA PRO A 421 9.89 -3.95 6.50
C PRO A 421 10.89 -2.80 6.28
N ALA A 422 11.00 -1.89 7.25
CA ALA A 422 11.97 -0.79 7.21
C ALA A 422 13.44 -1.23 7.25
N THR A 423 13.72 -2.50 7.57
CA THR A 423 15.09 -3.03 7.60
C THR A 423 15.69 -3.28 6.21
N ILE A 424 14.89 -3.16 5.14
CA ILE A 424 15.21 -3.72 3.82
C ILE A 424 16.16 -2.93 2.92
N GLU A 425 16.86 -1.86 3.28
CA GLU A 425 17.51 -0.94 2.31
C GLU A 425 16.63 -0.44 1.11
N PRO A 426 16.39 0.86 0.99
CA PRO A 426 15.67 1.41 -0.16
C PRO A 426 16.55 1.43 -1.41
N ASP A 427 15.94 1.39 -2.61
CA ASP A 427 16.68 1.72 -3.83
C ASP A 427 17.11 3.19 -3.79
N ALA A 428 18.42 3.43 -3.90
CA ALA A 428 19.00 4.75 -3.69
C ALA A 428 18.50 5.80 -4.71
N GLU A 429 18.26 5.40 -5.97
CA GLU A 429 17.80 6.31 -7.01
C GLU A 429 16.33 6.68 -6.81
N VAL A 430 15.48 5.69 -6.48
CA VAL A 430 14.07 5.94 -6.13
C VAL A 430 13.99 6.81 -4.88
N MET A 431 14.70 6.45 -3.80
CA MET A 431 14.71 7.22 -2.55
C MET A 431 15.13 8.67 -2.79
N ALA A 432 16.22 8.90 -3.52
CA ALA A 432 16.65 10.25 -3.87
C ALA A 432 15.57 11.04 -4.63
N ALA A 433 14.85 10.41 -5.55
CA ALA A 433 13.77 11.06 -6.29
C ALA A 433 12.54 11.39 -5.41
N VAL A 434 12.18 10.49 -4.49
CA VAL A 434 11.13 10.72 -3.49
C VAL A 434 11.53 11.88 -2.59
N THR A 435 12.74 11.84 -2.03
CA THR A 435 13.25 12.84 -1.10
C THR A 435 13.33 14.23 -1.73
N ARG A 436 13.78 14.36 -2.99
CA ARG A 436 13.76 15.66 -3.69
C ARG A 436 12.36 16.28 -3.76
N THR A 437 11.36 15.47 -4.09
CA THR A 437 9.97 15.93 -4.18
C THR A 437 9.46 16.37 -2.80
N ARG A 438 9.68 15.55 -1.77
CA ARG A 438 9.28 15.87 -0.39
C ARG A 438 9.99 17.12 0.14
N ALA A 439 11.29 17.26 -0.11
CA ALA A 439 12.07 18.42 0.30
C ALA A 439 11.58 19.73 -0.33
N ALA A 440 11.09 19.67 -1.57
CA ALA A 440 10.50 20.84 -2.24
C ALA A 440 9.11 21.22 -1.70
N GLU A 441 8.34 20.23 -1.24
CA GLU A 441 6.91 20.39 -1.01
C GLU A 441 6.51 20.45 0.48
N TYR A 442 7.09 19.60 1.32
CA TYR A 442 6.74 19.48 2.74
C TYR A 442 6.94 20.78 3.55
N PRO A 443 7.96 21.64 3.31
CA PRO A 443 8.10 22.90 4.05
C PRO A 443 6.85 23.77 4.06
N ALA A 444 6.07 23.77 2.97
CA ALA A 444 4.87 24.59 2.85
C ALA A 444 3.65 24.00 3.58
N LEU A 445 3.66 22.70 3.86
CA LEU A 445 2.50 21.94 4.35
C LEU A 445 2.62 21.48 5.81
N GLU A 446 3.73 21.78 6.48
CA GLU A 446 3.89 21.50 7.91
C GLU A 446 3.15 22.49 8.81
N ALA A 447 2.44 23.47 8.25
CA ALA A 447 1.63 24.39 9.03
C ALA A 447 0.60 23.62 9.88
N LEU A 448 0.55 23.95 11.18
CA LEU A 448 -0.44 23.41 12.10
C LEU A 448 -1.85 23.80 11.63
N LEU A 449 -2.69 22.81 11.33
CA LEU A 449 -4.07 23.03 10.91
C LEU A 449 -5.03 22.81 12.08
N LEU A 450 -4.83 21.73 12.83
CA LEU A 450 -5.69 21.35 13.96
C LEU A 450 -4.84 21.02 15.19
N PRO A 451 -5.20 21.56 16.38
CA PRO A 451 -4.53 21.20 17.62
C PRO A 451 -4.86 19.75 18.01
N ALA A 452 -4.06 19.18 18.91
CA ALA A 452 -4.39 17.91 19.57
C ALA A 452 -5.72 18.02 20.33
N THR A 453 -6.41 16.89 20.53
CA THR A 453 -7.63 16.88 21.34
C THR A 453 -7.31 17.21 22.81
N ALA A 454 -8.17 17.99 23.45
CA ALA A 454 -7.93 18.45 24.83
C ALA A 454 -8.12 17.34 25.89
N GLU A 455 -8.80 16.24 25.54
CA GLU A 455 -9.14 15.17 26.47
C GLU A 455 -8.03 14.12 26.59
N ASP A 456 -7.41 13.74 25.47
CA ASP A 456 -6.28 12.80 25.45
C ASP A 456 -5.35 13.10 24.26
N PRO A 457 -4.14 13.64 24.48
CA PRO A 457 -3.18 13.91 23.41
C PRO A 457 -2.62 12.63 22.76
N THR A 458 -2.72 11.48 23.45
CA THR A 458 -2.27 10.18 22.94
C THR A 458 -3.30 9.51 22.02
N ALA A 459 -4.56 9.93 22.12
CA ALA A 459 -5.62 9.39 21.28
C ALA A 459 -5.64 10.10 19.91
N PRO A 460 -5.73 9.35 18.81
CA PRO A 460 -5.99 9.92 17.50
C PRO A 460 -7.40 10.53 17.44
N LEU A 461 -7.62 11.45 16.50
CA LEU A 461 -8.97 11.97 16.26
C LEU A 461 -9.92 10.83 15.91
N ALA A 462 -10.97 10.66 16.71
CA ALA A 462 -11.98 9.63 16.50
C ALA A 462 -12.62 9.74 15.12
N ARG A 463 -12.92 8.60 14.50
CA ARG A 463 -13.45 8.52 13.12
C ARG A 463 -14.70 9.38 12.93
N ASP A 464 -15.67 9.29 13.81
CA ASP A 464 -16.92 10.05 13.69
C ASP A 464 -16.67 11.57 13.79
N THR A 465 -15.72 11.98 14.64
CA THR A 465 -15.30 13.38 14.76
C THR A 465 -14.61 13.86 13.48
N TRP A 466 -13.72 13.04 12.91
CA TRP A 466 -13.09 13.33 11.62
C TRP A 466 -14.13 13.48 10.50
N TYR A 467 -15.04 12.52 10.36
CA TYR A 467 -16.11 12.55 9.37
C TYR A 467 -16.96 13.81 9.52
N LYS A 468 -17.40 14.10 10.74
CA LYS A 468 -18.18 15.31 11.02
C LYS A 468 -17.41 16.57 10.65
N MET A 469 -16.14 16.66 11.03
CA MET A 469 -15.30 17.81 10.71
C MET A 469 -15.16 18.02 9.20
N VAL A 470 -14.91 16.95 8.43
CA VAL A 470 -14.84 17.02 6.96
C VAL A 470 -16.20 17.42 6.38
N CYS A 471 -17.30 16.80 6.81
CA CYS A 471 -18.66 17.15 6.37
C CYS A 471 -19.00 18.62 6.62
N GLU A 472 -18.75 19.13 7.83
CA GLU A 472 -19.02 20.54 8.19
C GLU A 472 -18.12 21.50 7.40
N SER A 473 -16.85 21.13 7.19
CA SER A 473 -15.92 21.93 6.37
C SER A 473 -16.39 22.01 4.92
N VAL A 474 -16.86 20.90 4.36
CA VAL A 474 -17.45 20.85 3.00
C VAL A 474 -18.75 21.65 2.97
N ALA A 475 -19.61 21.55 3.99
CA ALA A 475 -20.88 22.26 4.06
C ALA A 475 -20.66 23.77 4.07
N GLU A 476 -19.72 24.25 4.90
CA GLU A 476 -19.35 25.65 4.98
C GLU A 476 -18.74 26.15 3.65
N TYR A 477 -17.80 25.39 3.08
CA TYR A 477 -17.14 25.73 1.82
C TYR A 477 -18.14 25.81 0.66
N ALA A 478 -18.99 24.79 0.50
CA ALA A 478 -19.98 24.69 -0.56
C ALA A 478 -21.23 25.55 -0.31
N LYS A 479 -21.39 26.11 0.90
CA LYS A 479 -22.62 26.78 1.36
C LYS A 479 -23.85 25.88 1.20
N ALA A 480 -23.69 24.60 1.51
CA ALA A 480 -24.71 23.59 1.36
C ALA A 480 -25.51 23.40 2.66
N ASP A 481 -26.82 23.19 2.54
CA ASP A 481 -27.68 22.86 3.69
C ASP A 481 -27.51 21.40 4.15
N LEU A 482 -27.05 20.54 3.24
CA LEU A 482 -26.82 19.11 3.47
C LEU A 482 -25.58 18.67 2.68
N VAL A 483 -24.72 17.89 3.32
CA VAL A 483 -23.56 17.26 2.69
C VAL A 483 -23.70 15.75 2.82
N LEU A 484 -23.51 15.06 1.71
CA LEU A 484 -23.47 13.61 1.64
C LEU A 484 -22.09 13.24 1.14
N LEU A 485 -21.29 12.58 2.00
CA LEU A 485 -19.97 12.07 1.63
C LEU A 485 -20.03 10.54 1.53
N PRO A 486 -19.25 9.94 0.63
CA PRO A 486 -19.01 8.49 0.68
C PRO A 486 -18.26 8.11 1.96
N GLU A 487 -18.02 6.81 2.14
CA GLU A 487 -17.11 6.36 3.19
C GLU A 487 -15.70 6.90 2.89
N LEU A 488 -15.28 7.93 3.62
CA LEU A 488 -13.91 8.44 3.55
C LEU A 488 -12.89 7.33 3.88
N PRO A 489 -11.71 7.32 3.23
CA PRO A 489 -10.68 6.33 3.43
C PRO A 489 -10.35 6.12 4.91
N LYS A 490 -10.07 4.87 5.27
CA LYS A 490 -9.46 4.52 6.56
C LYS A 490 -8.03 5.04 6.58
N ALA A 491 -7.84 6.28 6.98
CA ALA A 491 -6.51 6.84 7.12
C ALA A 491 -5.85 6.38 8.43
N ASN A 492 -4.52 6.33 8.45
CA ASN A 492 -3.78 5.94 9.65
C ASN A 492 -4.09 6.93 10.79
N PRO A 493 -4.57 6.44 11.94
CA PRO A 493 -4.81 7.30 13.09
C PRO A 493 -3.48 7.79 13.65
N ILE A 494 -3.19 9.07 13.42
CA ILE A 494 -2.03 9.78 13.99
C ILE A 494 -2.51 10.56 15.22
N PRO A 495 -1.85 10.38 16.39
CA PRO A 495 -2.15 11.13 17.60
C PRO A 495 -1.60 12.56 17.55
N GLY A 496 -2.05 13.41 18.49
CA GLY A 496 -1.56 14.77 18.61
C GLY A 496 -2.12 15.74 17.57
N THR A 497 -1.30 16.73 17.21
CA THR A 497 -1.63 17.78 16.24
C THR A 497 -1.73 17.27 14.81
N LEU A 498 -2.58 17.90 13.99
CA LEU A 498 -2.65 17.64 12.55
C LEU A 498 -2.13 18.85 11.78
N THR A 499 -1.10 18.64 10.97
CA THR A 499 -0.61 19.61 9.98
C THR A 499 -1.46 19.53 8.71
N GLU A 500 -1.32 20.53 7.82
CA GLU A 500 -1.93 20.48 6.49
C GLU A 500 -1.53 19.21 5.74
N LEU A 501 -0.24 18.83 5.75
CA LEU A 501 0.24 17.58 5.15
C LEU A 501 -0.49 16.35 5.69
N LEU A 502 -0.63 16.23 7.02
CA LEU A 502 -1.35 15.10 7.63
C LEU A 502 -2.82 15.08 7.24
N VAL A 503 -3.45 16.24 7.03
CA VAL A 503 -4.85 16.31 6.58
C VAL A 503 -4.97 15.91 5.11
N VAL A 504 -4.06 16.40 4.25
CA VAL A 504 -4.06 16.06 2.81
C VAL A 504 -3.76 14.57 2.62
N ASP A 505 -2.80 13.98 3.35
CA ASP A 505 -2.54 12.54 3.31
C ASP A 505 -3.78 11.70 3.68
N ARG A 506 -4.60 12.17 4.63
CA ARG A 506 -5.86 11.49 5.02
C ARG A 506 -7.00 11.69 4.01
N LEU A 507 -6.89 12.69 3.15
CA LEU A 507 -7.88 13.06 2.12
C LEU A 507 -7.30 12.95 0.72
N ALA A 508 -6.30 12.09 0.51
CA ALA A 508 -5.72 11.80 -0.80
C ALA A 508 -6.72 10.99 -1.65
N LEU A 509 -7.77 11.68 -2.10
CA LEU A 509 -8.89 11.18 -2.88
C LEU A 509 -8.87 11.84 -4.26
N LEU A 510 -9.32 11.10 -5.27
CA LEU A 510 -9.57 11.63 -6.62
C LEU A 510 -10.94 12.32 -6.74
N ASP A 511 -11.76 12.24 -5.69
CA ASP A 511 -13.12 12.76 -5.67
C ASP A 511 -13.19 14.27 -5.90
N THR A 512 -14.25 14.69 -6.59
CA THR A 512 -14.59 16.11 -6.75
C THR A 512 -15.84 16.45 -5.94
N LEU A 513 -15.87 17.67 -5.38
CA LEU A 513 -17.07 18.15 -4.70
C LEU A 513 -18.07 18.70 -5.71
N GLU A 514 -19.27 18.12 -5.73
CA GLU A 514 -20.39 18.61 -6.53
C GLU A 514 -21.46 19.27 -5.65
N VAL A 515 -22.06 20.35 -6.17
CA VAL A 515 -23.13 21.07 -5.48
C VAL A 515 -24.40 21.03 -6.33
N HIS A 516 -25.43 20.39 -5.80
CA HIS A 516 -26.71 20.20 -6.47
C HIS A 516 -27.84 20.92 -5.73
N TRP A 517 -28.69 21.63 -6.46
CA TRP A 517 -29.92 22.18 -5.89
C TRP A 517 -31.04 21.15 -5.96
N ILE A 518 -31.53 20.73 -4.79
CA ILE A 518 -32.55 19.70 -4.67
C ILE A 518 -33.80 20.30 -4.02
N PRO A 519 -34.94 20.33 -4.73
CA PRO A 519 -36.22 20.69 -4.14
C PRO A 519 -36.53 19.87 -2.88
N GLY A 520 -37.07 20.50 -1.84
CA GLY A 520 -37.38 19.81 -0.58
C GLY A 520 -38.33 18.61 -0.74
N ASP A 521 -39.24 18.64 -1.71
CA ASP A 521 -40.16 17.54 -2.04
C ASP A 521 -39.46 16.31 -2.69
N ARG A 522 -38.19 16.45 -3.10
CA ARG A 522 -37.37 15.34 -3.60
C ARG A 522 -36.34 14.84 -2.60
N MET A 523 -36.11 15.59 -1.52
CA MET A 523 -35.07 15.27 -0.54
C MET A 523 -35.31 13.93 0.15
N GLU A 524 -36.55 13.68 0.55
CA GLU A 524 -36.94 12.42 1.19
C GLU A 524 -36.66 11.21 0.28
N ARG A 525 -37.00 11.33 -1.01
CA ARG A 525 -36.73 10.28 -1.99
C ARG A 525 -35.24 10.06 -2.18
N LEU A 526 -34.43 11.12 -2.21
CA LEU A 526 -32.99 11.01 -2.30
C LEU A 526 -32.42 10.26 -1.09
N LEU A 527 -32.78 10.66 0.12
CA LEU A 527 -32.29 10.02 1.36
C LEU A 527 -32.72 8.56 1.46
N HIS A 528 -33.95 8.24 1.03
CA HIS A 528 -34.43 6.86 0.93
C HIS A 528 -33.60 6.04 -0.07
N THR A 529 -33.29 6.59 -1.24
CA THR A 529 -32.47 5.90 -2.25
C THR A 529 -31.04 5.66 -1.77
N LEU A 530 -30.42 6.64 -1.13
CA LEU A 530 -29.01 6.56 -0.73
C LEU A 530 -28.78 5.73 0.54
N TYR A 531 -29.69 5.84 1.53
CA TYR A 531 -29.46 5.29 2.87
C TYR A 531 -30.55 4.31 3.33
N GLY A 532 -31.53 4.00 2.48
CA GLY A 532 -32.63 3.09 2.83
C GLY A 532 -33.51 3.60 3.99
N VAL A 533 -33.51 4.90 4.27
CA VAL A 533 -34.33 5.50 5.34
C VAL A 533 -35.80 5.43 4.92
N PRO A 534 -36.69 4.77 5.69
CA PRO A 534 -38.10 4.67 5.33
C PRO A 534 -38.77 6.05 5.26
N ALA A 535 -39.64 6.26 4.27
CA ALA A 535 -40.43 7.49 4.11
C ALA A 535 -41.31 7.73 5.35
N PHE A 536 -41.39 8.99 5.81
CA PHE A 536 -42.09 9.39 7.03
C PHE A 536 -43.57 9.69 6.81
#